data_AF-A0A356T5D8-F1
#
_entry.id   AF-A0A356T5D8-F1
#
_cell.length_a   1.000
_cell.length_b   1.000
_cell.length_c   1.000
_cell.angle_alpha   90.00
_cell.angle_beta   90.00
_cell.angle_gamma   90.00
#
_symmetry.space_group_name_H-M   'P 1'
#
loop_
_entity.id
_entity.type
_entity.pdbx_description
1 polymer ?
#
loop_
_entity_poly.entity_id
_entity_poly.type
_entity_poly.pdbx_seq_one_letter_code
_entity_poly.pdbx_strand_id
1 'polypeptide(L)'
;MLAVMASGCAAISDDMQRAEATYEQARYEDTLIWLRDLEDDAPTMDLEMRARYYYLRGMTEYRLGHRLDALHYLAVAREVAGDQGAGLRPEWRQIMDRTLTELTPRGMSHRPPEATSTEEETAGGEAPVEESAGPDEASPVEES
;
A
#
# COMPACT_ATOMS: atom_id res chain seq x y z
N MET A 1 -2.73 -47.20 -0.81
CA MET A 1 -4.05 -46.79 -1.32
C MET A 1 -4.00 -45.28 -1.45
N LEU A 2 -3.56 -44.76 -2.59
CA LEU A 2 -3.23 -43.35 -2.82
C LEU A 2 -4.12 -42.82 -3.94
N ALA A 3 -5.27 -42.25 -3.58
CA ALA A 3 -6.22 -41.63 -4.51
C ALA A 3 -7.06 -40.59 -3.75
N VAL A 4 -6.48 -39.41 -3.44
CA VAL A 4 -7.20 -38.29 -2.80
C VAL A 4 -6.94 -36.93 -3.50
N MET A 5 -6.17 -36.86 -4.59
CA MET A 5 -5.78 -35.55 -5.15
C MET A 5 -6.78 -34.88 -6.12
N ALA A 6 -7.80 -35.59 -6.61
CA ALA A 6 -8.71 -35.01 -7.61
C ALA A 6 -9.85 -34.15 -7.02
N SER A 7 -10.16 -34.29 -5.73
CA SER A 7 -11.26 -33.53 -5.09
C SER A 7 -10.87 -32.11 -4.69
N GLY A 8 -9.59 -31.84 -4.43
CA GLY A 8 -9.11 -30.52 -3.99
C GLY A 8 -9.29 -29.44 -5.04
N CYS A 9 -8.87 -29.70 -6.29
CA CYS A 9 -8.96 -28.68 -7.36
C CYS A 9 -10.40 -28.29 -7.69
N ALA A 10 -11.34 -29.24 -7.60
CA ALA A 10 -12.76 -28.97 -7.83
C ALA A 10 -13.35 -28.08 -6.74
N ALA A 11 -12.98 -28.31 -5.47
CA ALA A 11 -13.40 -27.47 -4.34
C ALA A 11 -12.82 -26.06 -4.47
N ILE A 12 -11.51 -25.92 -4.70
CA ILE A 12 -10.84 -24.64 -4.90
C ILE A 12 -11.51 -23.83 -6.02
N SER A 13 -11.84 -24.47 -7.14
CA SER A 13 -12.51 -23.81 -8.26
C SER A 13 -13.93 -23.35 -7.93
N ASP A 14 -14.68 -24.13 -7.15
CA ASP A 14 -16.04 -23.78 -6.71
C ASP A 14 -16.02 -22.62 -5.70
N ASP A 15 -15.14 -22.69 -4.70
CA ASP A 15 -14.97 -21.65 -3.70
C ASP A 15 -14.51 -20.33 -4.34
N MET A 16 -13.64 -20.40 -5.35
CA MET A 16 -13.21 -19.24 -6.13
C MET A 16 -14.39 -18.60 -6.89
N GLN A 17 -15.27 -19.41 -7.50
CA GLN A 17 -16.48 -18.90 -8.17
C GLN A 17 -17.45 -18.24 -7.19
N ARG A 18 -17.59 -18.79 -5.97
CA ARG A 18 -18.42 -18.19 -4.92
C ARG A 18 -17.84 -16.87 -4.41
N ALA A 19 -16.52 -16.81 -4.23
CA ALA A 19 -15.82 -15.58 -3.88
C ALA A 19 -16.06 -14.48 -4.94
N GLU A 20 -15.89 -14.81 -6.23
CA GLU A 20 -16.13 -13.87 -7.33
C GLU A 20 -17.60 -13.41 -7.38
N ALA A 21 -18.55 -14.33 -7.28
CA ALA A 21 -19.98 -14.01 -7.33
C ALA A 21 -20.43 -13.12 -6.16
N THR A 22 -19.93 -13.37 -4.94
CA THR A 22 -20.22 -12.51 -3.77
C THR A 22 -19.58 -11.14 -3.89
N TYR A 23 -18.36 -11.06 -4.44
CA TYR A 23 -17.67 -9.80 -4.69
C TYR A 23 -18.44 -8.93 -5.69
N GLU A 24 -18.92 -9.53 -6.78
CA GLU A 24 -19.71 -8.83 -7.81
C GLU A 24 -21.06 -8.33 -7.26
N GLN A 25 -21.59 -8.96 -6.22
CA GLN A 25 -22.78 -8.52 -5.49
C GLN A 25 -22.48 -7.48 -4.39
N ALA A 26 -21.23 -7.02 -4.29
CA ALA A 26 -20.75 -6.10 -3.24
C ALA A 26 -20.93 -6.62 -1.80
N ARG A 27 -20.95 -7.95 -1.61
CA ARG A 27 -21.03 -8.60 -0.30
C ARG A 27 -19.63 -8.91 0.23
N TYR A 28 -18.86 -7.85 0.51
CA TYR A 28 -17.41 -7.94 0.75
C TYR A 28 -17.03 -8.74 1.99
N GLU A 29 -17.81 -8.66 3.06
CA GLU A 29 -17.60 -9.47 4.26
C GLU A 29 -17.78 -10.96 3.97
N ASP A 30 -18.78 -11.33 3.16
CA ASP A 30 -19.00 -12.72 2.74
C ASP A 30 -17.92 -13.18 1.76
N THR A 31 -17.46 -12.30 0.86
CA THR A 31 -16.33 -12.58 -0.02
C THR A 31 -15.08 -12.94 0.79
N LEU A 32 -14.79 -12.22 1.89
CA LEU A 32 -13.65 -12.55 2.75
C LEU A 32 -13.75 -13.93 3.39
N ILE A 33 -14.95 -14.44 3.67
CA ILE A 33 -15.12 -15.79 4.22
C ILE A 33 -14.59 -16.80 3.20
N TRP A 34 -15.08 -16.74 1.96
CA TRP A 34 -14.63 -17.64 0.88
C TRP A 34 -13.13 -17.49 0.58
N LEU A 35 -12.61 -16.27 0.58
CA LEU A 35 -11.20 -16.03 0.28
C LEU A 35 -10.27 -16.51 1.41
N ARG A 36 -10.71 -16.53 2.67
CA ARG A 36 -9.90 -17.08 3.77
C ARG A 36 -9.76 -18.58 3.67
N ASP A 37 -10.82 -19.28 3.27
CA ASP A 37 -10.78 -20.74 3.08
C ASP A 37 -9.82 -21.13 1.95
N LEU A 38 -9.64 -20.25 0.96
CA LEU A 38 -8.71 -20.43 -0.16
C LEU A 38 -7.25 -20.06 0.14
N GLU A 39 -6.96 -19.42 1.29
CA GLU A 39 -5.67 -18.78 1.56
C GLU A 39 -4.52 -19.79 1.59
N ASP A 40 -4.73 -20.94 2.24
CA ASP A 40 -3.73 -22.02 2.35
C ASP A 40 -3.50 -22.73 1.00
N ASP A 41 -4.50 -22.73 0.12
CA ASP A 41 -4.43 -23.38 -1.19
C ASP A 41 -3.88 -22.46 -2.29
N ALA A 42 -3.84 -21.14 -2.05
CA ALA A 42 -3.38 -20.14 -3.02
C ALA A 42 -2.02 -20.47 -3.68
N PRO A 43 -1.00 -21.00 -2.98
CA PRO A 43 0.27 -21.39 -3.61
C PRO A 43 0.14 -22.54 -4.62
N THR A 44 -0.87 -23.39 -4.48
CA THR A 44 -1.11 -24.57 -5.33
C THR A 44 -1.92 -24.26 -6.59
N MET A 45 -2.61 -23.11 -6.61
CA MET A 45 -3.38 -22.63 -7.76
C MET A 45 -2.47 -22.39 -8.98
N ASP A 46 -3.05 -22.54 -10.17
CA ASP A 46 -2.41 -22.06 -11.38
C ASP A 46 -2.24 -20.52 -11.36
N LEU A 47 -1.40 -20.01 -12.26
CA LEU A 47 -1.04 -18.60 -12.27
C LEU A 47 -2.26 -17.68 -12.45
N GLU A 48 -3.21 -18.07 -13.29
CA GLU A 48 -4.39 -17.26 -13.60
C GLU A 48 -5.35 -17.18 -12.41
N MET A 49 -5.65 -18.33 -11.80
CA MET A 49 -6.51 -18.42 -10.62
C MET A 49 -5.86 -17.72 -9.42
N ARG A 50 -4.54 -17.89 -9.23
CA ARG A 50 -3.80 -17.23 -8.15
C ARG A 50 -3.78 -15.70 -8.30
N ALA A 51 -3.57 -15.19 -9.51
CA ALA A 51 -3.67 -13.76 -9.79
C ALA A 51 -5.08 -13.23 -9.45
N ARG A 52 -6.10 -13.98 -9.84
CA ARG A 52 -7.51 -13.63 -9.57
C ARG A 52 -7.82 -13.64 -8.08
N TYR A 53 -7.36 -14.65 -7.35
CA TYR A 53 -7.48 -14.75 -5.91
C TYR A 53 -6.91 -13.50 -5.22
N TYR A 54 -5.66 -13.15 -5.52
CA TYR A 54 -5.01 -11.99 -4.90
C TYR A 54 -5.68 -10.66 -5.28
N TYR A 55 -6.17 -10.53 -6.52
CA TYR A 55 -6.94 -9.36 -6.93
C TYR A 55 -8.24 -9.22 -6.11
N LEU A 56 -9.02 -10.30 -6.00
CA LEU A 56 -10.26 -10.29 -5.23
C LEU A 56 -9.99 -10.03 -3.75
N ARG A 57 -8.96 -10.64 -3.16
CA ARG A 57 -8.56 -10.38 -1.77
C ARG A 57 -8.21 -8.91 -1.58
N GLY A 58 -7.31 -8.38 -2.38
CA GLY A 58 -6.87 -6.99 -2.26
C GLY A 58 -7.99 -5.98 -2.49
N MET A 59 -8.86 -6.18 -3.49
CA MET A 59 -9.99 -5.30 -3.73
C MET A 59 -11.06 -5.42 -2.64
N THR A 60 -11.26 -6.60 -2.06
CA THR A 60 -12.20 -6.78 -0.95
C THR A 60 -11.71 -6.05 0.30
N GLU A 61 -10.44 -6.22 0.66
CA GLU A 61 -9.82 -5.48 1.77
C GLU A 61 -9.86 -3.96 1.52
N TYR A 62 -9.66 -3.51 0.28
CA TYR A 62 -9.78 -2.10 -0.09
C TYR A 62 -11.20 -1.56 0.16
N ARG A 63 -12.22 -2.33 -0.24
CA ARG A 63 -13.63 -1.96 -0.06
C ARG A 63 -14.05 -1.92 1.41
N LEU A 64 -13.41 -2.74 2.24
CA LEU A 64 -13.61 -2.76 3.70
C LEU A 64 -12.76 -1.71 4.43
N GLY A 65 -11.90 -0.97 3.73
CA GLY A 65 -11.06 0.08 4.30
C GLY A 65 -9.73 -0.40 4.89
N HIS A 66 -9.39 -1.69 4.76
CA HIS A 66 -8.12 -2.26 5.22
C HIS A 66 -7.00 -1.96 4.23
N ARG A 67 -6.52 -0.71 4.25
CA ARG A 67 -5.61 -0.17 3.23
C ARG A 67 -4.26 -0.89 3.11
N LEU A 68 -3.68 -1.35 4.21
CA LEU A 68 -2.38 -2.06 4.19
C LEU A 68 -2.51 -3.45 3.56
N ASP A 69 -3.53 -4.22 3.96
CA ASP A 69 -3.81 -5.54 3.37
C ASP A 69 -4.19 -5.42 1.90
N ALA A 70 -5.00 -4.41 1.56
CA ALA A 70 -5.32 -4.09 0.18
C ALA A 70 -4.07 -3.84 -0.66
N LEU A 71 -3.15 -2.99 -0.17
CA LEU A 71 -1.89 -2.70 -0.86
C LEU A 71 -1.06 -3.97 -1.05
N HIS A 72 -0.91 -4.76 0.02
CA HIS A 72 -0.16 -6.00 -0.01
C HIS A 72 -0.70 -6.96 -1.08
N TYR A 73 -1.99 -7.32 -1.00
CA TYR A 73 -2.57 -8.30 -1.89
C TYR A 73 -2.68 -7.81 -3.34
N LEU A 74 -2.98 -6.53 -3.57
CA LEU A 74 -3.00 -5.98 -4.93
C LEU A 74 -1.60 -5.93 -5.55
N ALA A 75 -0.55 -5.69 -4.76
CA ALA A 75 0.82 -5.74 -5.25
C ALA A 75 1.21 -7.16 -5.66
N VAL A 76 0.84 -8.16 -4.85
CA VAL A 76 1.04 -9.58 -5.19
C VAL A 76 0.23 -9.97 -6.42
N ALA A 77 -1.02 -9.51 -6.54
CA ALA A 77 -1.86 -9.77 -7.72
C ALA A 77 -1.21 -9.26 -9.00
N ARG A 78 -0.68 -8.03 -8.97
CA ARG A 78 0.03 -7.43 -10.11
C ARG A 78 1.28 -8.22 -10.50
N GLU A 79 2.08 -8.64 -9.52
CA GLU A 79 3.28 -9.45 -9.76
C GLU A 79 2.93 -10.80 -10.38
N VAL A 80 1.95 -11.52 -9.80
CA VAL A 80 1.54 -12.83 -10.30
C VAL A 80 0.92 -12.74 -11.70
N ALA A 81 0.13 -11.69 -11.98
CA ALA A 81 -0.50 -11.50 -13.28
C ALA A 81 0.51 -11.10 -14.37
N GLY A 82 1.64 -10.49 -13.99
CA GLY A 82 2.67 -9.98 -14.90
C GLY A 82 2.16 -8.90 -15.86
N ASP A 83 3.00 -8.53 -16.84
CA ASP A 83 2.70 -7.43 -17.78
C ASP A 83 1.46 -7.67 -18.64
N GLN A 84 1.16 -8.94 -18.95
CA GLN A 84 -0.01 -9.31 -19.74
C GLN A 84 -1.29 -9.39 -18.90
N GLY A 85 -1.17 -9.34 -17.57
CA GLY A 85 -2.27 -9.45 -16.63
C GLY A 85 -3.02 -10.77 -16.73
N ALA A 86 -2.30 -11.88 -16.72
CA ALA A 86 -2.84 -13.23 -16.79
C ALA A 86 -3.91 -13.46 -15.70
N GLY A 87 -5.00 -14.14 -16.06
CA GLY A 87 -6.11 -14.44 -15.15
C GLY A 87 -7.03 -13.26 -14.78
N LEU A 88 -6.65 -12.02 -15.13
CA LEU A 88 -7.42 -10.81 -14.82
C LEU A 88 -8.16 -10.26 -16.05
N ARG A 89 -9.41 -9.84 -15.83
CA ARG A 89 -10.18 -9.07 -16.83
C ARG A 89 -9.46 -7.73 -17.10
N PRO A 90 -9.46 -7.19 -18.33
CA PRO A 90 -8.78 -5.93 -18.63
C PRO A 90 -9.24 -4.74 -17.78
N GLU A 91 -10.51 -4.73 -17.40
CA GLU A 91 -11.08 -3.76 -16.46
C GLU A 91 -10.48 -3.91 -15.05
N TRP A 92 -10.40 -5.14 -14.54
CA TRP A 92 -9.85 -5.43 -13.21
C TRP A 92 -8.40 -5.00 -13.09
N ARG A 93 -7.60 -5.23 -14.14
CA ARG A 93 -6.22 -4.74 -14.21
C ARG A 93 -6.13 -3.22 -14.08
N GLN A 94 -6.95 -2.49 -14.84
CA GLN A 94 -6.98 -1.03 -14.78
C GLN A 94 -7.43 -0.51 -13.41
N ILE A 95 -8.43 -1.16 -12.80
CA ILE A 95 -8.88 -0.83 -11.44
C ILE A 95 -7.75 -1.07 -10.44
N MET A 96 -7.11 -2.24 -10.48
CA MET A 96 -5.98 -2.59 -9.63
C MET A 96 -4.85 -1.56 -9.71
N ASP A 97 -4.40 -1.21 -10.92
CA ASP A 97 -3.30 -0.27 -11.12
C ASP A 97 -3.63 1.13 -10.57
N ARG A 98 -4.88 1.57 -10.75
CA ARG A 98 -5.37 2.82 -10.17
C ARG A 98 -5.37 2.76 -8.65
N THR A 99 -5.91 1.69 -8.06
CA THR A 99 -5.98 1.49 -6.61
C THR A 99 -4.58 1.42 -5.99
N LEU A 100 -3.64 0.71 -6.62
CA LEU A 100 -2.24 0.68 -6.18
C LEU A 100 -1.60 2.08 -6.21
N THR A 101 -1.89 2.87 -7.24
CA THR A 101 -1.41 4.25 -7.34
C THR A 101 -1.98 5.15 -6.24
N GLU A 102 -3.20 4.88 -5.78
CA GLU A 102 -3.83 5.57 -4.65
C GLU A 102 -3.23 5.13 -3.30
N LEU A 103 -3.06 3.82 -3.11
CA LEU A 103 -2.63 3.23 -1.84
C LEU A 103 -1.13 3.41 -1.57
N THR A 104 -0.31 3.54 -2.61
CA THR A 104 1.14 3.68 -2.46
C THR A 104 1.47 5.04 -1.83
N PRO A 105 2.13 5.08 -0.65
CA PRO A 105 2.50 6.33 0.00
C PRO A 105 3.42 7.19 -0.88
N ARG A 106 2.99 8.41 -1.20
CA ARG A 106 3.80 9.39 -1.93
C ARG A 106 4.55 10.26 -0.93
N GLY A 107 5.81 9.94 -0.64
CA GLY A 107 6.63 10.80 0.23
C GLY A 107 7.65 10.11 1.13
N MET A 108 7.73 8.77 1.16
CA MET A 108 8.87 8.10 1.78
C MET A 108 10.03 8.05 0.80
N SER A 109 10.64 9.21 0.56
CA SER A 109 12.06 9.21 0.28
C SER A 109 12.73 8.75 1.57
N HIS A 110 13.32 7.55 1.55
CA HIS A 110 14.39 7.22 2.49
C HIS A 110 15.61 8.08 2.13
N ARG A 111 15.50 9.42 2.24
CA ARG A 111 16.67 10.27 2.37
C ARG A 111 17.10 10.09 3.82
N PRO A 112 18.30 9.53 4.09
CA PRO A 112 18.86 9.61 5.43
C PRO A 112 18.85 11.08 5.86
N PRO A 113 18.50 11.43 7.11
CA PRO A 113 18.71 12.79 7.59
C PRO A 113 20.18 13.13 7.29
N GLU A 114 20.42 14.21 6.55
CA GLU A 114 21.78 14.66 6.31
C GLU A 114 22.43 14.87 7.66
N ALA A 115 23.53 14.15 7.91
CA ALA A 115 24.34 14.39 9.08
C ALA A 115 24.78 15.85 9.00
N THR A 116 24.18 16.72 9.81
CA THR A 116 24.66 18.07 10.02
C THR A 116 26.03 17.93 10.69
N SER A 117 27.09 17.98 9.89
CA SER A 117 28.44 18.17 10.39
C SER A 117 28.50 19.54 11.05
N THR A 118 28.33 19.56 12.37
CA THR A 118 28.85 20.63 13.20
C THR A 118 30.37 20.50 13.17
N GLU A 119 31.00 21.18 12.22
CA GLU A 119 32.43 21.48 12.29
C GLU A 119 32.56 22.86 12.93
N GLU A 120 32.76 22.83 14.25
CA GLU A 120 33.50 23.88 14.95
C GLU A 120 34.90 23.95 14.32
N GLU A 121 35.23 25.06 13.66
CA GLU A 121 36.61 25.47 13.44
C GLU A 121 36.83 26.84 14.10
N THR A 122 37.48 26.79 15.26
CA THR A 122 37.97 27.95 16.00
C THR A 122 39.38 28.32 15.52
N ALA A 123 39.63 29.61 15.22
CA ALA A 123 40.60 30.46 15.96
C ALA A 123 41.33 31.53 15.11
N GLY A 124 41.43 32.74 15.69
CA GLY A 124 42.49 33.74 15.45
C GLY A 124 41.96 35.09 14.92
N GLY A 125 41.61 36.06 15.76
CA GLY A 125 42.50 37.15 16.25
C GLY A 125 42.44 38.35 15.27
N GLU A 126 42.10 39.60 15.59
CA GLU A 126 42.37 40.46 16.76
C GLU A 126 41.44 41.71 16.67
N ALA A 127 41.10 42.33 17.80
CA ALA A 127 40.17 43.48 17.97
C ALA A 127 40.91 44.86 17.79
N PRO A 128 40.31 46.08 17.88
CA PRO A 128 39.38 46.50 18.96
C PRO A 128 38.33 47.64 18.70
N VAL A 129 37.39 47.74 19.67
CA VAL A 129 36.64 48.89 20.27
C VAL A 129 36.07 50.08 19.46
N GLU A 130 34.78 50.37 19.70
CA GLU A 130 34.19 51.62 20.27
C GLU A 130 32.66 51.41 20.43
N GLU A 131 32.10 51.20 21.63
CA GLU A 131 31.54 52.18 22.57
C GLU A 131 30.67 53.32 21.98
N SER A 132 29.35 53.27 22.22
CA SER A 132 28.45 54.38 22.61
C SER A 132 26.98 53.90 22.50
N ALA A 133 26.32 53.63 23.63
CA ALA A 133 25.35 54.52 24.29
C ALA A 133 23.96 54.55 23.61
N GLY A 134 22.91 54.15 24.37
CA GLY A 134 21.48 54.26 23.98
C GLY A 134 20.97 55.71 23.92
N PRO A 135 19.65 56.02 24.05
CA PRO A 135 18.55 55.18 24.56
C PRO A 135 17.16 55.38 23.87
N ASP A 136 16.15 54.69 24.43
CA ASP A 136 14.74 55.08 24.72
C ASP A 136 13.67 55.54 23.68
N GLU A 137 12.44 55.18 24.07
CA GLU A 137 11.10 55.71 23.72
C GLU A 137 10.59 55.66 22.26
N ALA A 138 9.29 55.54 21.95
CA ALA A 138 8.07 54.97 22.55
C ALA A 138 6.92 55.29 21.57
N SER A 139 6.07 54.30 21.23
CA SER A 139 4.62 54.40 20.91
C SER A 139 4.13 55.33 19.75
N PRO A 140 2.85 55.29 19.30
CA PRO A 140 1.67 54.64 19.90
C PRO A 140 0.73 53.83 18.96
N VAL A 141 -0.11 53.06 19.67
CA VAL A 141 -1.51 52.63 19.44
C VAL A 141 -2.29 53.39 18.36
N GLU A 142 -3.02 52.65 17.50
CA GLU A 142 -4.45 52.95 17.22
C GLU A 142 -5.26 51.66 17.03
N GLU A 143 -6.39 51.66 17.72
CA GLU A 143 -7.45 50.66 17.83
C GLU A 143 -8.63 51.16 16.96
N SER A 144 -9.30 50.27 16.22
CA SER A 144 -10.69 50.42 15.73
C SER A 144 -11.24 49.09 15.25
#